data_AF-A0A9X3E386-F1
#
_entry.id   AF-A0A9X3E386-F1
#
_cell.length_a   1.000
_cell.length_b   1.000
_cell.length_c   1.000
_cell.angle_alpha   90.00
_cell.angle_beta   90.00
_cell.angle_gamma   90.00
#
_symmetry.space_group_name_H-M   'P 1'
#
loop_
_entity.id
_entity.type
_entity.pdbx_description
1 polymer ?
#
loop_
_entity_poly.entity_id
_entity_poly.type
_entity_poly.pdbx_seq_one_letter_code
_entity_poly.pdbx_strand_id
1 'polypeptide(L)'
;MRDAYDDEEPGGRGLLWIIFAVLVLASIAAVAWTWRSAGFDRLAAMAGADRLLSWISPASTSGQAVASTVDAGERIGAWLLACDAAACSLTQTLRQSDVSWRIERNTAGDLVGIWTLPTGVLVGRGMQLALDEGKPSVVPYESCAPASCEVRAKLGADFIELMRAAGKTRSTVTLKGGATRTYDFGHDGLQAGLTRLASAKPQ
;
A
#
# COMPACT_ATOMS: atom_id res chain seq x y z
N MET A 1 -18.18 52.95 -43.02
CA MET A 1 -18.85 53.64 -41.90
C MET A 1 -18.25 53.10 -40.63
N ARG A 2 -17.73 54.00 -39.79
CA ARG A 2 -17.28 53.75 -38.41
C ARG A 2 -18.52 53.57 -37.52
N ASP A 3 -18.23 53.24 -36.27
CA ASP A 3 -19.09 53.26 -35.06
C ASP A 3 -19.48 51.84 -34.59
N ALA A 4 -19.31 51.43 -33.33
CA ALA A 4 -18.84 52.13 -32.14
C ALA A 4 -18.21 51.14 -31.14
N TYR A 5 -17.34 51.71 -30.32
CA TYR A 5 -16.87 51.18 -29.03
C TYR A 5 -18.07 50.88 -28.11
N ASP A 6 -18.05 49.72 -27.48
CA ASP A 6 -18.62 49.54 -26.14
C ASP A 6 -17.52 48.95 -25.25
N ASP A 7 -17.00 49.82 -24.39
CA ASP A 7 -16.21 49.50 -23.21
C ASP A 7 -17.17 48.94 -22.15
N GLU A 8 -17.04 47.65 -21.80
CA GLU A 8 -17.61 47.12 -20.56
C GLU A 8 -16.50 46.74 -19.56
N GLU A 9 -16.72 47.20 -18.33
CA GLU A 9 -15.76 47.40 -17.25
C GLU A 9 -15.09 46.12 -16.68
N PRO A 10 -13.79 46.16 -16.30
CA PRO A 10 -13.14 45.06 -15.59
C PRO A 10 -13.30 45.21 -14.07
N GLY A 11 -14.52 45.04 -13.55
CA GLY A 11 -14.81 45.31 -12.12
C GLY A 11 -14.95 44.10 -11.18
N GLY A 12 -15.12 42.88 -11.69
CA GLY A 12 -15.63 41.76 -10.86
C GLY A 12 -14.61 40.68 -10.42
N ARG A 13 -13.47 40.54 -11.10
CA ARG A 13 -12.57 39.39 -10.90
C ARG A 13 -11.51 39.60 -9.80
N GLY A 14 -11.19 40.85 -9.49
CA GLY A 14 -10.19 41.18 -8.45
C GLY A 14 -10.70 40.92 -7.03
N LEU A 15 -11.96 41.25 -6.75
CA LEU A 15 -12.53 41.12 -5.41
C LEU A 15 -12.72 39.65 -5.00
N LEU A 16 -13.13 38.79 -5.93
CA LEU A 16 -13.27 37.34 -5.69
C LEU A 16 -11.92 36.66 -5.43
N TRP A 17 -10.85 37.10 -6.10
CA TRP A 17 -9.50 36.59 -5.86
C TRP A 17 -8.94 36.99 -4.50
N ILE A 18 -9.23 38.22 -4.04
CA ILE A 18 -8.84 38.69 -2.71
C ILE A 18 -9.57 37.90 -1.61
N ILE A 19 -10.87 37.65 -1.77
CA ILE A 19 -11.64 36.83 -0.81
C ILE A 19 -11.07 35.40 -0.75
N PHE A 20 -10.75 34.81 -1.90
CA PHE A 20 -10.17 33.46 -1.95
C PHE A 20 -8.78 33.42 -1.28
N ALA A 21 -7.94 34.43 -1.51
CA ALA A 21 -6.61 34.52 -0.88
C ALA A 21 -6.71 34.68 0.65
N VAL A 22 -7.65 35.49 1.15
CA VAL A 22 -7.89 35.67 2.59
C VAL A 22 -8.40 34.38 3.24
N LEU A 23 -9.32 33.65 2.59
CA LEU A 23 -9.83 32.37 3.10
C LEU A 23 -8.75 31.27 3.15
N VAL A 24 -7.87 31.21 2.14
CA VAL A 24 -6.74 30.27 2.14
C VAL A 24 -5.75 30.60 3.26
N LEU A 25 -5.43 31.88 3.48
CA LEU A 25 -4.53 32.30 4.57
C LEU A 25 -5.13 32.04 5.97
N ALA A 26 -6.44 32.26 6.16
CA ALA A 26 -7.12 31.92 7.41
C ALA A 26 -7.12 30.40 7.71
N SER A 27 -7.21 29.58 6.65
CA SER A 27 -7.15 28.11 6.77
C SER A 27 -5.77 27.61 7.23
N ILE A 28 -4.69 28.24 6.74
CA ILE A 28 -3.31 27.90 7.14
C ILE A 28 -3.05 28.25 8.62
N ALA A 29 -3.62 29.35 9.12
CA ALA A 29 -3.49 29.74 10.53
C ALA A 29 -4.19 28.76 11.49
N ALA A 30 -5.32 28.17 11.09
CA ALA A 30 -6.05 27.19 11.90
C ALA A 30 -5.32 25.84 12.00
N VAL A 31 -4.67 25.39 10.92
CA VAL A 31 -3.88 24.14 10.91
C VAL A 31 -2.56 24.30 11.68
N ALA A 32 -1.94 25.48 11.67
CA ALA A 32 -0.73 25.72 12.46
C ALA A 32 -0.98 25.66 13.99
N TRP A 33 -2.21 25.93 14.45
CA TRP A 33 -2.54 25.92 15.87
C TRP A 33 -2.79 24.51 16.43
N THR A 34 -3.34 23.60 15.61
CA THR A 34 -3.58 22.20 16.03
C THR A 34 -2.30 21.38 16.11
N TRP A 35 -1.22 21.78 15.43
CA TRP A 35 0.09 21.11 15.52
C TRP A 35 0.98 21.62 16.66
N ARG A 36 0.66 22.76 17.28
CA ARG A 36 1.49 23.37 18.33
C ARG A 36 1.26 22.78 19.73
N SER A 37 0.12 22.14 19.99
CA SER A 37 -0.19 21.55 21.31
C SER A 37 0.35 20.13 21.51
N ALA A 38 0.94 19.48 20.49
CA ALA A 38 1.44 18.10 20.59
C ALA A 38 2.98 17.98 20.64
N GLY A 39 3.73 19.08 20.57
CA GLY A 39 5.19 19.05 20.33
C GLY A 39 6.10 19.63 21.40
N PHE A 40 5.59 20.42 22.37
CA PHE A 40 6.47 21.21 23.26
C PHE A 40 6.67 20.66 24.68
N ASP A 41 5.87 19.69 25.14
CA ASP A 41 6.06 19.09 26.48
C ASP A 41 7.34 18.25 26.59
N ARG A 42 8.02 17.94 25.48
CA ARG A 42 9.29 17.18 25.50
C ARG A 42 10.55 18.04 25.59
N LEU A 43 10.44 19.37 25.62
CA LEU A 43 11.62 20.25 25.71
C LEU A 43 11.89 20.78 27.13
N ALA A 44 11.01 20.54 28.10
CA ALA A 44 11.19 20.97 29.48
C ALA A 44 12.02 19.98 30.36
N ALA A 45 12.43 18.83 29.81
CA ALA A 45 13.22 17.83 30.55
C ALA A 45 14.74 18.03 30.47
N MET A 46 15.22 19.13 29.87
CA MET A 46 16.65 19.41 29.71
C MET A 46 17.03 20.79 30.27
N ALA A 47 16.78 20.98 31.57
CA ALA A 47 17.37 22.04 32.37
C ALA A 47 17.73 21.45 33.75
N GLY A 48 18.90 20.84 33.82
CA GLY A 48 19.41 20.19 35.02
C GLY A 48 20.91 19.95 34.92
N ALA A 49 21.67 20.98 34.51
CA ALA A 49 23.11 21.02 34.71
C ALA A 49 23.36 21.67 36.07
N ASP A 50 23.71 20.87 37.08
CA ASP A 50 24.74 21.20 38.07
C ASP A 50 24.84 20.12 39.14
N ARG A 51 25.79 19.19 38.97
CA ARG A 51 26.81 18.93 39.99
C ARG A 51 27.86 17.93 39.51
N LEU A 52 29.10 18.38 39.67
CA LEU A 52 30.36 17.73 39.38
C LEU A 52 30.54 16.37 40.08
N LEU A 53 31.43 15.57 39.49
CA LEU A 53 32.11 14.36 39.98
C LEU A 53 31.31 13.04 39.94
N SER A 54 31.53 12.27 38.88
CA SER A 54 32.12 10.92 38.93
C SER A 54 32.06 10.29 37.54
N TRP A 55 33.08 9.51 37.19
CA TRP A 55 33.17 8.46 36.17
C TRP A 55 32.61 8.68 34.74
N ILE A 56 33.51 8.79 33.79
CA ILE A 56 33.20 8.59 32.37
C ILE A 56 32.99 7.09 32.15
N SER A 57 31.73 6.66 32.04
CA SER A 57 31.36 5.41 31.37
C SER A 57 30.58 5.79 30.12
N PRO A 58 30.97 5.35 28.91
CA PRO A 58 30.15 5.56 27.73
C PRO A 58 28.94 4.65 27.85
N ALA A 59 27.87 5.15 28.45
CA ALA A 59 26.56 4.55 28.29
C ALA A 59 26.23 4.62 26.81
N SER A 60 26.32 3.48 26.14
CA SER A 60 25.79 3.29 24.81
C SER A 60 24.32 3.66 24.87
N THR A 61 23.96 4.83 24.36
CA THR A 61 22.57 5.19 24.12
C THR A 61 22.05 4.21 23.10
N SER A 62 21.48 3.10 23.57
CA SER A 62 20.71 2.19 22.77
C SER A 62 19.55 3.01 22.22
N GLY A 63 19.68 3.44 20.96
CA GLY A 63 18.58 3.99 20.19
C GLY A 63 17.44 3.01 20.31
N GLN A 64 16.39 3.43 21.02
CA GLN A 64 15.18 2.66 21.17
C GLN A 64 14.55 2.63 19.79
N ALA A 65 14.89 1.58 19.04
CA ALA A 65 14.20 1.23 17.82
C ALA A 65 12.74 1.08 18.23
N VAL A 66 11.90 2.04 17.82
CA VAL A 66 10.47 1.80 17.72
C VAL A 66 10.39 0.67 16.71
N ALA A 67 10.27 -0.55 17.21
CA ALA A 67 9.97 -1.69 16.38
C ALA A 67 8.64 -1.34 15.73
N SER A 68 8.67 -0.89 14.48
CA SER A 68 7.55 -0.99 13.58
C SER A 68 7.04 -2.40 13.79
N THR A 69 5.82 -2.55 14.29
CA THR A 69 5.14 -3.84 14.41
C THR A 69 5.04 -4.40 13.00
N VAL A 70 6.10 -5.08 12.57
CA VAL A 70 6.10 -6.00 11.45
C VAL A 70 4.95 -6.93 11.77
N ASP A 71 3.89 -6.87 10.97
CA ASP A 71 2.59 -7.47 11.21
C ASP A 71 2.69 -8.77 12.01
N ALA A 72 2.00 -8.80 13.15
CA ALA A 72 1.84 -9.99 13.96
C ALA A 72 1.05 -11.03 13.15
N GLY A 73 1.77 -11.88 12.42
CA GLY A 73 1.20 -12.90 11.55
C GLY A 73 1.93 -14.24 11.68
N GLU A 74 1.20 -15.32 11.42
CA GLU A 74 1.73 -16.68 11.40
C GLU A 74 2.45 -16.92 10.07
N ARG A 75 3.76 -17.24 10.13
CA ARG A 75 4.55 -17.59 8.95
C ARG A 75 4.34 -19.06 8.61
N ILE A 76 3.88 -19.34 7.40
CA ILE A 76 3.61 -20.68 6.87
C ILE A 76 4.37 -20.83 5.55
N GLY A 77 5.57 -21.41 5.61
CA GLY A 77 6.48 -21.46 4.46
C GLY A 77 6.80 -20.06 3.93
N ALA A 78 6.51 -19.82 2.65
CA ALA A 78 6.70 -18.54 1.99
C ALA A 78 5.53 -17.55 2.17
N TRP A 79 4.51 -17.90 2.96
CA TRP A 79 3.29 -17.11 3.15
C TRP A 79 3.14 -16.59 4.57
N LEU A 80 2.56 -15.42 4.74
CA LEU A 80 2.19 -14.83 6.01
C LEU A 80 0.66 -14.83 6.14
N LEU A 81 0.13 -15.52 7.14
CA LEU A 81 -1.26 -15.38 7.55
C LEU A 81 -1.36 -14.29 8.61
N ALA A 82 -2.13 -13.25 8.33
CA ALA A 82 -2.43 -12.18 9.29
C ALA A 82 -3.92 -11.88 9.30
N CYS A 83 -4.41 -11.43 10.45
CA CYS A 83 -5.80 -11.02 10.64
C CYS A 83 -5.82 -9.65 11.30
N ASP A 84 -6.71 -8.79 10.80
CA ASP A 84 -7.10 -7.55 11.47
C ASP A 84 -8.54 -7.69 12.01
N ALA A 85 -9.13 -6.57 12.44
CA ALA A 85 -10.49 -6.54 12.98
C ALA A 85 -11.58 -6.87 11.95
N ALA A 86 -11.29 -6.73 10.66
CA ALA A 86 -12.24 -6.94 9.57
C ALA A 86 -12.09 -8.31 8.92
N ALA A 87 -10.85 -8.75 8.65
CA ALA A 87 -10.60 -9.92 7.83
C ALA A 87 -9.25 -10.60 8.14
N CYS A 88 -9.12 -11.83 7.65
CA CYS A 88 -7.86 -12.55 7.58
C CYS A 88 -7.41 -12.68 6.13
N SER A 89 -6.09 -12.66 5.91
CA SER A 89 -5.50 -12.86 4.59
C SER A 89 -4.20 -13.64 4.65
N LEU A 90 -3.92 -14.36 3.56
CA LEU A 90 -2.66 -15.05 3.33
C LEU A 90 -1.87 -14.25 2.28
N THR A 91 -0.69 -13.76 2.63
CA THR A 91 0.09 -12.85 1.78
C THR A 91 1.50 -13.37 1.53
N GLN A 92 1.96 -13.26 0.28
CA GLN A 92 3.37 -13.41 -0.09
C GLN A 92 3.85 -12.11 -0.75
N THR A 93 4.96 -11.57 -0.25
CA THR A 93 5.58 -10.35 -0.78
C THR A 93 6.98 -10.66 -1.30
N LEU A 94 7.25 -10.29 -2.54
CA LEU A 94 8.54 -10.40 -3.20
C LEU A 94 9.39 -9.18 -2.83
N ARG A 95 10.28 -9.34 -1.84
CA ARG A 95 11.05 -8.24 -1.22
C ARG A 95 11.91 -7.41 -2.17
N GLN A 96 12.27 -7.94 -3.34
CA GLN A 96 13.10 -7.23 -4.30
C GLN A 96 12.32 -6.24 -5.18
N SER A 97 10.98 -6.34 -5.19
CA SER A 97 10.14 -5.56 -6.10
C SER A 97 8.89 -4.96 -5.46
N ASP A 98 8.70 -5.14 -4.15
CA ASP A 98 7.49 -4.73 -3.40
C ASP A 98 6.17 -5.19 -4.06
N VAL A 99 6.27 -6.28 -4.82
CA VAL A 99 5.14 -6.95 -5.46
C VAL A 99 4.58 -7.94 -4.47
N SER A 100 3.26 -7.97 -4.30
CA SER A 100 2.62 -8.91 -3.40
C SER A 100 1.45 -9.62 -4.04
N TRP A 101 1.17 -10.80 -3.52
CA TRP A 101 -0.04 -11.56 -3.78
C TRP A 101 -0.70 -11.89 -2.46
N ARG A 102 -1.93 -11.41 -2.30
CA ARG A 102 -2.76 -11.57 -1.13
C ARG A 102 -3.99 -12.40 -1.50
N ILE A 103 -4.31 -13.37 -0.65
CA ILE A 103 -5.49 -14.21 -0.79
C ILE A 103 -6.38 -13.95 0.42
N GLU A 104 -7.63 -13.58 0.18
CA GLU A 104 -8.63 -13.31 1.23
C GLU A 104 -10.00 -13.85 0.85
N ARG A 105 -10.93 -13.87 1.80
CA ARG A 105 -12.35 -14.09 1.52
C ARG A 105 -13.05 -12.76 1.31
N ASN A 106 -13.81 -12.63 0.23
CA ASN A 106 -14.68 -11.49 0.05
C ASN A 106 -15.95 -11.61 0.95
N THR A 107 -16.81 -10.61 0.89
CA THR A 107 -18.08 -10.59 1.67
C THR A 107 -19.06 -11.70 1.29
N ALA A 108 -18.92 -12.31 0.11
CA ALA A 108 -19.68 -13.48 -0.31
C ALA A 108 -19.07 -14.81 0.16
N GLY A 109 -17.91 -14.78 0.83
CA GLY A 109 -17.18 -15.95 1.30
C GLY A 109 -16.27 -16.61 0.25
N ASP A 110 -16.26 -16.12 -0.99
CA ASP A 110 -15.39 -16.58 -2.06
C ASP A 110 -13.93 -16.19 -1.80
N LEU A 111 -13.00 -17.06 -2.18
CA LEU A 111 -11.58 -16.71 -2.20
C LEU A 111 -11.28 -15.79 -3.38
N VAL A 112 -10.56 -14.71 -3.10
CA VAL A 112 -10.10 -13.74 -4.09
C VAL A 112 -8.60 -13.57 -3.95
N GLY A 113 -7.89 -13.65 -5.07
CA GLY A 113 -6.48 -13.32 -5.19
C GLY A 113 -6.33 -11.87 -5.63
N ILE A 114 -5.43 -11.15 -4.97
CA ILE A 114 -5.20 -9.73 -5.16
C ILE A 114 -3.70 -9.54 -5.34
N TRP A 115 -3.30 -9.11 -6.53
CA TRP A 115 -1.91 -8.82 -6.85
C TRP A 115 -1.70 -7.32 -6.82
N THR A 116 -0.73 -6.89 -6.02
CA THR A 116 -0.23 -5.51 -6.01
C THR A 116 1.05 -5.47 -6.83
N LEU A 117 1.00 -4.73 -7.94
CA LEU A 117 2.04 -4.66 -8.96
C LEU A 117 2.58 -3.23 -9.05
N PRO A 118 3.81 -3.03 -9.53
CA PRO A 118 4.33 -1.68 -9.75
C PRO A 118 3.55 -0.95 -10.85
N THR A 119 3.66 0.37 -10.83
CA THR A 119 3.14 1.23 -11.90
C THR A 119 4.02 1.14 -13.16
N GLY A 120 3.65 1.88 -14.21
CA GLY A 120 4.37 1.85 -15.49
C GLY A 120 4.04 0.65 -16.38
N VAL A 121 3.01 -0.12 -16.01
CA VAL A 121 2.47 -1.23 -16.80
C VAL A 121 1.51 -0.75 -17.89
N LEU A 122 1.35 -1.57 -18.92
CA LEU A 122 0.39 -1.38 -20.01
C LEU A 122 -0.93 -2.05 -19.64
N VAL A 123 -1.79 -1.29 -18.96
CA VAL A 123 -3.06 -1.75 -18.37
C VAL A 123 -3.93 -2.56 -19.35
N GLY A 124 -4.04 -2.11 -20.61
CA GLY A 124 -4.87 -2.77 -21.63
C GLY A 124 -4.41 -4.17 -22.04
N ARG A 125 -3.21 -4.62 -21.63
CA ARG A 125 -2.75 -6.00 -21.87
C ARG A 125 -3.10 -6.97 -20.73
N GLY A 126 -3.52 -6.46 -19.59
CA GLY A 126 -3.69 -7.24 -18.37
C GLY A 126 -2.37 -7.81 -17.82
N MET A 127 -2.48 -8.50 -16.69
CA MET A 127 -1.44 -9.36 -16.16
C MET A 127 -1.63 -10.77 -16.71
N GLN A 128 -0.56 -11.40 -17.17
CA GLN A 128 -0.59 -12.83 -17.50
C GLN A 128 -0.30 -13.64 -16.25
N LEU A 129 -1.14 -14.63 -15.97
CA LEU A 129 -1.03 -15.52 -14.82
C LEU A 129 -0.87 -16.97 -15.31
N ALA A 130 0.22 -17.61 -14.94
CA ALA A 130 0.49 -19.02 -15.25
C ALA A 130 0.82 -19.80 -13.98
N LEU A 131 0.47 -21.08 -13.94
CA LEU A 131 0.89 -22.02 -12.90
C LEU A 131 2.02 -22.87 -13.46
N ASP A 132 3.19 -22.85 -12.82
CA ASP A 132 4.43 -23.45 -13.30
C ASP A 132 4.75 -23.09 -14.78
N GLU A 133 4.73 -24.07 -15.67
CA GLU A 133 4.93 -23.93 -17.13
C GLU A 133 3.63 -24.02 -17.93
N GLY A 134 2.49 -23.96 -17.24
CA GLY A 134 1.16 -24.02 -17.84
C GLY A 134 0.85 -22.82 -18.73
N LYS A 135 -0.20 -22.96 -19.55
CA LYS A 135 -0.68 -21.90 -20.44
C LYS A 135 -1.10 -20.66 -19.62
N PRO A 136 -0.57 -19.46 -19.92
CA PRO A 136 -0.98 -18.25 -19.22
C PRO A 136 -2.44 -17.88 -19.51
N SER A 137 -3.13 -17.42 -18.47
CA SER A 137 -4.41 -16.72 -18.53
C SER A 137 -4.17 -15.22 -18.43
N VAL A 138 -5.06 -14.40 -19.01
CA VAL A 138 -4.98 -12.94 -18.87
C VAL A 138 -5.99 -12.48 -17.84
N VAL A 139 -5.51 -11.76 -16.84
CA VAL A 139 -6.33 -11.14 -15.79
C VAL A 139 -6.27 -9.62 -15.96
N PRO A 140 -7.41 -8.92 -16.14
CA PRO A 140 -7.41 -7.47 -16.29
C PRO A 140 -6.99 -6.79 -14.97
N TYR A 141 -6.36 -5.62 -15.10
CA TYR A 141 -6.18 -4.74 -13.95
C TYR A 141 -7.53 -4.18 -13.51
N GLU A 142 -7.77 -4.19 -12.21
CA GLU A 142 -8.96 -3.56 -11.63
C GLU A 142 -8.76 -2.06 -11.49
N SER A 143 -7.60 -1.65 -11.01
CA SER A 143 -7.28 -0.23 -10.82
C SER A 143 -5.78 0.02 -10.83
N CYS A 144 -5.39 1.28 -11.02
CA CYS A 144 -4.03 1.76 -10.81
C CYS A 144 -4.06 3.09 -10.05
N ALA A 145 -3.34 3.13 -8.93
CA ALA A 145 -3.06 4.31 -8.14
C ALA A 145 -1.62 4.81 -8.40
N PRO A 146 -1.21 5.98 -7.88
CA PRO A 146 0.15 6.48 -8.06
C PRO A 146 1.25 5.54 -7.57
N ALA A 147 0.99 4.76 -6.52
CA ALA A 147 1.97 3.86 -5.91
C ALA A 147 1.99 2.45 -6.54
N SER A 148 0.84 1.94 -6.99
CA SER A 148 0.70 0.56 -7.45
C SER A 148 -0.49 0.36 -8.37
N CYS A 149 -0.47 -0.75 -9.10
CA CYS A 149 -1.61 -1.27 -9.84
C CYS A 149 -2.12 -2.54 -9.17
N GLU A 150 -3.43 -2.72 -9.16
CA GLU A 150 -4.10 -3.85 -8.54
C GLU A 150 -4.77 -4.72 -9.59
N VAL A 151 -4.61 -6.02 -9.44
CA VAL A 151 -5.35 -7.05 -10.18
C VAL A 151 -6.10 -7.90 -9.17
N ARG A 152 -7.39 -8.13 -9.38
CA ARG A 152 -8.18 -9.06 -8.58
C ARG A 152 -8.76 -10.16 -9.44
N ALA A 153 -8.75 -11.39 -8.92
CA ALA A 153 -9.40 -12.52 -9.54
C ALA A 153 -10.06 -13.41 -8.49
N LYS A 154 -11.28 -13.86 -8.78
CA LYS A 154 -11.91 -14.93 -8.01
C LYS A 154 -11.11 -16.22 -8.21
N LEU A 155 -10.75 -16.87 -7.10
CA LEU A 155 -10.04 -18.15 -7.10
C LEU A 155 -11.11 -19.24 -7.02
N GLY A 156 -11.57 -19.71 -8.18
CA GLY A 156 -12.52 -20.83 -8.26
C GLY A 156 -11.92 -22.13 -7.72
N ALA A 157 -12.78 -23.08 -7.36
CA ALA A 157 -12.36 -24.38 -6.82
C ALA A 157 -11.35 -25.09 -7.74
N ASP A 158 -11.62 -25.14 -9.04
CA ASP A 158 -10.72 -25.76 -10.03
C ASP A 158 -9.34 -25.07 -10.06
N PHE A 159 -9.30 -23.74 -9.97
CA PHE A 159 -8.04 -23.00 -9.93
C PHE A 159 -7.28 -23.25 -8.62
N ILE A 160 -7.99 -23.39 -7.49
CA ILE A 160 -7.38 -23.76 -6.21
C ILE A 160 -6.74 -25.14 -6.28
N GLU A 161 -7.42 -26.13 -6.88
CA GLU A 161 -6.85 -27.46 -7.05
C GLU A 161 -5.61 -27.43 -7.95
N LEU A 162 -5.64 -26.65 -9.04
CA LEU A 162 -4.45 -26.44 -9.87
C LEU A 162 -3.31 -25.77 -9.09
N MET A 163 -3.61 -24.75 -8.27
CA MET A 163 -2.61 -24.10 -7.41
C MET A 163 -1.99 -25.07 -6.40
N ARG A 164 -2.78 -25.99 -5.82
CA ARG A 164 -2.28 -27.01 -4.88
C ARG A 164 -1.33 -28.01 -5.55
N ALA A 165 -1.56 -28.33 -6.82
CA ALA A 165 -0.69 -29.19 -7.60
C ALA A 165 0.57 -28.48 -8.11
N ALA A 166 0.52 -27.16 -8.27
CA ALA A 166 1.61 -26.35 -8.81
C ALA A 166 2.65 -25.97 -7.75
N GLY A 167 3.91 -25.85 -8.18
CA GLY A 167 5.01 -25.39 -7.32
C GLY A 167 5.07 -23.86 -7.19
N LYS A 168 4.58 -23.12 -8.20
CA LYS A 168 4.56 -21.66 -8.22
C LYS A 168 3.48 -21.08 -9.12
N THR A 169 3.17 -19.81 -8.87
CA THR A 169 2.41 -18.94 -9.75
C THR A 169 3.32 -17.89 -10.37
N ARG A 170 3.32 -17.78 -11.69
CA ARG A 170 4.06 -16.78 -12.44
C ARG A 170 3.12 -15.67 -12.90
N SER A 171 3.42 -14.45 -12.48
CA SER A 171 2.75 -13.24 -12.94
C SER A 171 3.67 -12.47 -13.88
N THR A 172 3.25 -12.29 -15.13
CA THR A 172 3.98 -11.52 -16.14
C THR A 172 3.21 -10.26 -16.49
N VAL A 173 3.86 -9.11 -16.40
CA VAL A 173 3.30 -7.80 -16.76
C VAL A 173 4.01 -7.25 -17.99
N THR A 174 3.26 -6.55 -18.85
CA THR A 174 3.83 -5.78 -19.96
C THR A 174 4.01 -4.34 -19.50
N LEU A 175 5.21 -3.78 -19.63
CA LEU A 175 5.50 -2.38 -19.33
C LEU A 175 5.05 -1.48 -20.48
N LYS A 176 4.86 -0.17 -20.23
CA LYS A 176 4.50 0.81 -21.27
C LYS A 176 5.49 0.85 -22.44
N GLY A 177 6.76 0.52 -22.20
CA GLY A 177 7.80 0.39 -23.23
C GLY A 177 7.79 -0.95 -24.00
N GLY A 178 6.81 -1.82 -23.76
CA GLY A 178 6.67 -3.12 -24.44
C GLY A 178 7.47 -4.27 -23.83
N ALA A 179 8.49 -3.99 -23.02
CA ALA A 179 9.22 -5.02 -22.28
C ALA A 179 8.33 -5.73 -21.25
N THR A 180 8.62 -6.99 -20.96
CA THR A 180 7.91 -7.76 -19.93
C THR A 180 8.71 -7.84 -18.64
N ARG A 181 8.01 -7.88 -17.51
CA ARG A 181 8.59 -8.27 -16.21
C ARG A 181 7.83 -9.44 -15.63
N THR A 182 8.55 -10.34 -14.98
CA THR A 182 8.02 -11.60 -14.46
C THR A 182 8.27 -11.67 -12.97
N TYR A 183 7.26 -12.13 -12.24
CA TYR A 183 7.25 -12.31 -10.80
C TYR A 183 6.81 -13.74 -10.49
N ASP A 184 7.70 -14.54 -9.91
CA ASP A 184 7.40 -15.92 -9.52
C ASP A 184 7.05 -15.94 -8.03
N PHE A 185 5.81 -16.35 -7.71
CA PHE A 185 5.29 -16.54 -6.37
C PHE A 185 5.34 -18.02 -5.99
N GLY A 186 6.06 -18.36 -4.92
CA GLY A 186 6.26 -19.75 -4.49
C GLY A 186 5.05 -20.30 -3.73
N HIS A 187 4.71 -21.57 -3.97
CA HIS A 187 3.61 -22.25 -3.27
C HIS A 187 4.05 -23.01 -2.01
N ASP A 188 5.30 -22.88 -1.58
CA ASP A 188 5.75 -23.43 -0.30
C ASP A 188 4.91 -22.86 0.85
N GLY A 189 4.18 -23.74 1.55
CA GLY A 189 3.24 -23.37 2.60
C GLY A 189 1.84 -22.93 2.14
N LEU A 190 1.57 -22.82 0.83
CA LEU A 190 0.27 -22.34 0.31
C LEU A 190 -0.88 -23.25 0.74
N GLN A 191 -0.74 -24.57 0.59
CA GLN A 191 -1.80 -25.51 0.95
C GLN A 191 -2.16 -25.44 2.43
N ALA A 192 -1.15 -25.43 3.31
CA ALA A 192 -1.34 -25.28 4.75
C ALA A 192 -1.93 -23.91 5.09
N GLY A 193 -1.46 -22.85 4.44
CA GLY A 193 -1.97 -21.49 4.59
C GLY A 193 -3.44 -21.34 4.20
N LEU A 194 -3.86 -21.93 3.07
CA LEU A 194 -5.27 -21.93 2.65
C LEU A 194 -6.17 -22.69 3.64
N THR A 195 -5.71 -23.82 4.15
CA THR A 195 -6.43 -24.57 5.20
C THR A 195 -6.54 -23.74 6.48
N ARG A 196 -5.46 -23.07 6.88
CA ARG A 196 -5.46 -22.22 8.08
C ARG A 196 -6.38 -21.02 7.89
N LEU A 197 -6.30 -20.33 6.75
CA LEU A 197 -7.16 -19.19 6.38
C LEU A 197 -8.64 -19.58 6.41
N ALA A 198 -9.00 -20.81 6.03
CA ALA A 198 -10.39 -21.27 6.10
C ALA A 198 -10.97 -21.39 7.51
N SER A 199 -10.11 -21.50 8.54
CA SER A 199 -10.49 -21.60 9.95
C SER A 199 -10.15 -20.36 10.78
N ALA A 200 -9.43 -19.40 10.21
CA ALA A 200 -8.97 -18.20 10.88
C ALA A 200 -10.14 -17.25 11.15
N LYS A 201 -10.06 -16.52 12.27
CA LYS A 201 -11.06 -15.52 12.68
C LYS A 201 -10.39 -14.14 12.77
N PRO A 202 -11.06 -13.06 12.33
CA PRO A 202 -10.63 -11.69 12.59
C PRO A 202 -10.38 -11.47 14.10
N GLN A 203 -9.47 -10.55 14.43
CA GLN A 203 -9.05 -10.27 15.81
C GLN A 203 -9.92 -9.24 16.50
#